data_AF-A0A3P7MYF2-F1
#
_entry.id   AF-A0A3P7MYF2-F1
#
_cell.length_a   1.000
_cell.length_b   1.000
_cell.length_c   1.000
_cell.angle_alpha   90.00
_cell.angle_beta   90.00
_cell.angle_gamma   90.00
#
_symmetry.space_group_name_H-M   'P 1'
#
loop_
_entity.id
_entity.type
_entity.pdbx_description
1 polymer ?
#
loop_
_entity_poly.entity_id
_entity_poly.type
_entity_poly.pdbx_seq_one_letter_code
_entity_poly.pdbx_strand_id
1 'polypeptide(L)'
;MDFTTSGILILQMLLLVACGTLGNHRHFHMQYTMRENESVGYRVGCLDDDLLQQQHMVNFSSLCNHHGEQRCKDLKFRLRERSDLFELDETSSALETKTDIDFEELCSVHCLAGSLELWLTLVVNVWLERKLVAVISVHIKVEDTDDNMVMFPADISRPFELRLKEVIYTKGKTIELPKAIDMDVSPKFSLISYRLDFSPRQWNSLKMFGLTITNDSRPFLVLKEDLDYEDTNEYAFSLVAWNPELQSAQMDISKASQAATLPIIVKVININDMEPSFTQSLYKVEVYEDTPVGTVILEVSQFSLLLCIWTLHSIIFCRSTLSQPFLSILRFVQSL
;
A
#
# COMPACT_ATOMS: atom_id res chain seq x y z
N MET A 1 -0.72 19.35 -36.79
CA MET A 1 0.74 19.49 -36.85
C MET A 1 1.24 19.05 -35.50
N ASP A 2 1.71 17.80 -35.43
CA ASP A 2 2.97 17.40 -34.81
C ASP A 2 2.91 15.89 -34.52
N PHE A 3 3.60 15.16 -35.40
CA PHE A 3 4.04 13.78 -35.22
C PHE A 3 5.32 13.82 -34.36
N THR A 4 5.39 13.04 -33.30
CA THR A 4 6.61 12.54 -32.60
C THR A 4 6.08 11.78 -31.36
N THR A 5 6.49 10.58 -30.96
CA THR A 5 7.70 9.77 -31.20
C THR A 5 7.41 8.36 -30.66
N SER A 6 7.39 7.32 -31.50
CA SER A 6 7.56 5.94 -31.06
C SER A 6 9.05 5.62 -31.16
N GLY A 7 9.73 5.58 -30.00
CA GLY A 7 11.17 5.42 -29.91
C GLY A 7 11.59 3.97 -30.15
N ILE A 8 12.23 3.71 -31.29
CA ILE A 8 12.99 2.49 -31.54
C ILE A 8 14.30 2.59 -30.73
N LEU A 9 14.40 1.87 -29.62
CA LEU A 9 15.66 1.71 -28.88
C LEU A 9 16.42 0.49 -29.44
N ILE A 10 17.47 0.77 -30.21
CA ILE A 10 18.42 -0.23 -30.73
C ILE A 10 19.48 -0.48 -29.66
N LEU A 11 19.52 -1.70 -29.09
CA LEU A 11 20.67 -2.17 -28.30
C LEU A 11 21.33 -3.37 -28.98
N GLN A 12 22.67 -3.35 -29.02
CA GLN A 12 23.55 -4.18 -29.83
C GLN A 12 23.57 -5.68 -29.46
N MET A 13 23.68 -6.49 -30.52
CA MET A 13 24.24 -7.85 -30.67
C MET A 13 24.57 -8.68 -29.41
N LEU A 14 24.00 -9.88 -29.38
CA LEU A 14 24.77 -11.09 -29.13
C LEU A 14 24.48 -12.14 -30.20
N LEU A 15 25.47 -12.41 -31.04
CA LEU A 15 25.49 -13.56 -31.95
C LEU A 15 25.69 -14.82 -31.12
N LEU A 16 24.67 -15.68 -31.05
CA LEU A 16 24.83 -17.09 -30.68
C LEU A 16 24.54 -17.94 -31.91
N VAL A 17 25.60 -18.52 -32.46
CA VAL A 17 25.55 -19.46 -33.58
C VAL A 17 25.17 -20.85 -33.06
N ALA A 18 23.98 -21.29 -33.49
CA ALA A 18 23.53 -22.62 -33.88
C ALA A 18 23.77 -23.85 -32.97
N CYS A 19 22.67 -24.53 -32.63
CA CYS A 19 22.56 -25.98 -32.87
C CYS A 19 21.08 -26.42 -32.92
N GLY A 20 20.66 -27.04 -34.02
CA GLY A 20 19.33 -27.67 -34.15
C GLY A 20 18.80 -27.66 -35.59
N THR A 21 19.00 -28.74 -36.33
CA THR A 21 18.50 -28.93 -37.70
C THR A 21 16.99 -29.15 -37.72
N LEU A 22 16.20 -28.21 -38.28
CA LEU A 22 14.83 -28.44 -38.77
C LEU A 22 14.40 -27.30 -39.73
N GLY A 23 14.43 -27.58 -41.05
CA GLY A 23 13.84 -26.75 -42.11
C GLY A 23 14.73 -25.62 -42.64
N ASN A 24 14.88 -25.53 -43.97
CA ASN A 24 15.63 -24.47 -44.68
C ASN A 24 14.93 -23.09 -44.64
N HIS A 25 14.21 -22.76 -43.57
CA HIS A 25 13.46 -21.52 -43.43
C HIS A 25 14.31 -20.48 -42.70
N ARG A 26 14.21 -19.21 -43.09
CA ARG A 26 14.98 -18.13 -42.45
C ARG A 26 14.33 -17.77 -41.12
N HIS A 27 15.13 -17.51 -40.10
CA HIS A 27 14.64 -17.12 -38.77
C HIS A 27 15.01 -15.66 -38.52
N PHE A 28 14.02 -14.88 -38.10
CA PHE A 28 14.18 -13.47 -37.75
C PHE A 28 13.69 -13.23 -36.32
N HIS A 29 14.21 -12.19 -35.70
CA HIS A 29 13.83 -11.78 -34.36
C HIS A 29 13.47 -10.29 -34.39
N MET A 30 12.30 -9.97 -33.85
CA MET A 30 11.78 -8.62 -33.77
C MET A 30 11.45 -8.30 -32.33
N GLN A 31 11.72 -7.06 -31.95
CA GLN A 31 11.41 -6.55 -30.63
C GLN A 31 10.60 -5.27 -30.76
N TYR A 32 9.48 -5.23 -30.04
CA TYR A 32 8.61 -4.05 -29.93
C TYR A 32 8.49 -3.65 -28.47
N THR A 33 8.13 -2.39 -28.25
CA THR A 33 7.76 -1.88 -26.94
C THR A 33 6.42 -1.18 -27.09
N MET A 34 5.49 -1.46 -26.19
CA MET A 34 4.20 -0.78 -26.09
C MET A 34 3.89 -0.51 -24.62
N ARG A 35 3.03 0.45 -24.34
CA ARG A 35 2.46 0.61 -23.00
C ARG A 35 1.28 -0.33 -22.84
N GLU A 36 0.95 -0.66 -21.61
CA GLU A 36 -0.33 -1.30 -21.30
C GLU A 36 -1.53 -0.37 -21.58
N ASN A 37 -2.73 -0.93 -21.52
CA ASN A 37 -4.00 -0.20 -21.65
C ASN A 37 -4.13 0.67 -22.92
N GLU A 38 -3.30 0.39 -23.92
CA GLU A 38 -3.49 0.89 -25.29
C GLU A 38 -4.75 0.25 -25.88
N SER A 39 -5.61 1.07 -26.49
CA SER A 39 -6.91 0.65 -26.99
C SER A 39 -6.82 -0.51 -28.00
N VAL A 40 -7.86 -1.35 -28.06
CA VAL A 40 -8.03 -2.34 -29.15
C VAL A 40 -7.79 -1.73 -30.54
N GLY A 41 -6.98 -2.40 -31.36
CA GLY A 41 -6.52 -1.92 -32.67
C GLY A 41 -5.28 -1.01 -32.60
N TYR A 42 -4.65 -0.86 -31.44
CA TYR A 42 -3.39 -0.14 -31.31
C TYR A 42 -2.31 -0.84 -32.14
N ARG A 43 -1.67 -0.07 -33.02
CA ARG A 43 -0.64 -0.59 -33.92
C ARG A 43 0.70 -0.72 -33.22
N VAL A 44 1.08 -1.95 -32.92
CA VAL A 44 2.37 -2.32 -32.31
C VAL A 44 3.50 -2.17 -33.33
N GLY A 45 3.27 -2.61 -34.57
CA GLY A 45 4.30 -2.57 -35.61
C GLY A 45 3.81 -3.04 -36.99
N CYS A 46 4.72 -3.03 -37.96
CA CYS A 46 4.50 -3.50 -39.32
C CYS A 46 5.66 -4.40 -39.72
N LEU A 47 5.46 -5.72 -39.65
CA LEU A 47 6.58 -6.67 -39.66
C LEU A 47 7.43 -6.56 -40.93
N ASP A 48 6.81 -6.40 -42.10
CA ASP A 48 7.55 -6.32 -43.36
C ASP A 48 8.40 -5.04 -43.48
N ASP A 49 7.79 -3.88 -43.24
CA ASP A 49 8.45 -2.58 -43.28
C ASP A 49 9.55 -2.48 -42.21
N ASP A 50 9.29 -2.96 -40.99
CA ASP A 50 10.24 -2.89 -39.88
C ASP A 50 11.44 -3.82 -40.11
N LEU A 51 11.23 -5.02 -40.67
CA LEU A 51 12.30 -5.95 -41.03
C LEU A 51 13.19 -5.39 -42.16
N LEU A 52 12.62 -4.63 -43.10
CA LEU A 52 13.38 -3.99 -44.18
C LEU A 52 14.27 -2.84 -43.69
N GLN A 53 13.89 -2.17 -42.60
CA GLN A 53 14.64 -1.05 -42.04
C GLN A 53 15.88 -1.50 -41.24
N GLN A 54 15.90 -2.74 -40.76
CA GLN A 54 17.05 -3.25 -40.01
C GLN A 54 18.24 -3.54 -40.93
N GLN A 55 19.25 -2.65 -40.91
CA GLN A 55 20.46 -2.70 -41.75
C GLN A 55 21.27 -4.01 -41.65
N HIS A 56 21.07 -4.82 -40.61
CA HIS A 56 21.71 -6.13 -40.42
C HIS A 56 20.91 -7.31 -40.97
N MET A 57 19.70 -7.11 -41.50
CA MET A 57 18.85 -8.17 -42.06
C MET A 57 18.96 -8.26 -43.59
N VAL A 58 20.19 -8.37 -44.11
CA VAL A 58 20.52 -8.52 -45.55
C VAL A 58 19.77 -9.67 -46.24
N ASN A 59 19.20 -10.59 -45.46
CA ASN A 59 18.42 -11.72 -45.93
C ASN A 59 16.91 -11.46 -46.07
N PHE A 60 16.28 -10.46 -45.43
CA PHE A 60 14.82 -10.30 -45.57
C PHE A 60 14.44 -9.68 -46.93
N SER A 61 15.15 -8.64 -47.36
CA SER A 61 14.91 -7.95 -48.64
C SER A 61 14.92 -8.89 -49.86
N SER A 62 15.75 -9.93 -49.84
CA SER A 62 15.77 -10.95 -50.90
C SER A 62 14.49 -11.76 -51.04
N LEU A 63 13.65 -11.82 -50.00
CA LEU A 63 12.32 -12.45 -50.05
C LEU A 63 11.28 -11.54 -50.71
N CYS A 64 11.49 -10.23 -50.69
CA CYS A 64 10.57 -9.25 -51.25
C CYS A 64 10.89 -8.86 -52.70
N ASN A 65 12.10 -9.14 -53.18
CA ASN A 65 12.55 -8.82 -54.54
C ASN A 65 12.15 -9.88 -55.59
N HIS A 66 10.88 -10.27 -55.64
CA HIS A 66 10.30 -10.90 -56.82
C HIS A 66 9.69 -9.78 -57.68
N HIS A 67 10.26 -9.52 -58.87
CA HIS A 67 9.79 -8.54 -59.88
C HIS A 67 10.29 -7.08 -59.85
N GLY A 68 11.30 -6.73 -59.05
CA GLY A 68 11.96 -5.41 -59.17
C GLY A 68 11.16 -4.22 -58.62
N GLU A 69 10.00 -4.46 -58.01
CA GLU A 69 9.36 -3.53 -57.09
C GLU A 69 9.71 -3.91 -55.64
N GLN A 70 10.06 -2.90 -54.85
CA GLN A 70 10.56 -3.05 -53.48
C GLN A 70 9.41 -3.24 -52.47
N ARG A 71 8.48 -4.19 -52.72
CA ARG A 71 7.31 -4.41 -51.87
C ARG A 71 7.01 -5.89 -51.63
N CYS A 72 6.90 -6.27 -50.37
CA CYS A 72 6.69 -7.64 -49.91
C CYS A 72 5.25 -8.19 -50.11
N LYS A 73 4.49 -7.69 -51.10
CA LYS A 73 3.04 -7.93 -51.25
C LYS A 73 2.63 -9.40 -51.41
N ASP A 74 3.53 -10.22 -51.94
CA ASP A 74 3.30 -11.65 -52.18
C ASP A 74 3.48 -12.50 -50.93
N LEU A 75 4.15 -11.94 -49.91
CA LEU A 75 4.31 -12.60 -48.62
C LEU A 75 2.98 -12.56 -47.85
N LYS A 76 2.71 -13.66 -47.14
CA LYS A 76 1.58 -13.80 -46.23
C LYS A 76 2.08 -14.11 -44.82
N PHE A 77 1.70 -13.26 -43.88
CA PHE A 77 2.13 -13.34 -42.49
C PHE A 77 1.02 -13.96 -41.65
N ARG A 78 1.33 -15.03 -40.90
CA ARG A 78 0.33 -15.68 -40.06
C ARG A 78 0.93 -16.04 -38.72
N LEU A 79 0.23 -15.72 -37.64
CA LEU A 79 0.59 -16.22 -36.31
C LEU A 79 0.59 -17.76 -36.35
N ARG A 80 1.66 -18.36 -35.81
CA ARG A 80 1.80 -19.82 -35.71
C ARG A 80 0.73 -20.39 -34.78
N GLU A 81 0.46 -19.68 -33.70
CA GLU A 81 -0.59 -19.98 -32.73
C GLU A 81 -1.52 -18.78 -32.63
N ARG A 82 -2.81 -19.01 -32.42
CA ARG A 82 -3.76 -17.91 -32.23
C ARG A 82 -3.42 -17.21 -30.93
N SER A 83 -3.46 -15.88 -30.95
CA SER A 83 -3.32 -15.04 -29.76
C SER A 83 -4.68 -14.47 -29.39
N ASP A 84 -4.94 -14.38 -28.08
CA ASP A 84 -6.08 -13.65 -27.55
C ASP A 84 -5.78 -12.17 -27.36
N LEU A 85 -4.49 -11.80 -27.25
CA LEU A 85 -4.02 -10.44 -26.99
C LEU A 85 -3.71 -9.64 -28.26
N PHE A 86 -3.34 -10.32 -29.35
CA PHE A 86 -2.86 -9.69 -30.58
C PHE A 86 -3.50 -10.26 -31.83
N GLU A 87 -3.67 -9.42 -32.84
CA GLU A 87 -4.08 -9.78 -34.19
C GLU A 87 -3.01 -9.35 -35.19
N LEU A 88 -2.85 -10.12 -36.27
CA LEU A 88 -1.88 -9.84 -37.32
C LEU A 88 -2.59 -9.91 -38.67
N ASP A 89 -2.62 -8.80 -39.39
CA ASP A 89 -3.17 -8.77 -40.73
C ASP A 89 -2.24 -9.51 -41.70
N GLU A 90 -2.82 -10.46 -42.45
CA GLU A 90 -2.04 -11.37 -43.29
C GLU A 90 -1.30 -10.65 -44.43
N THR A 91 -1.83 -9.50 -44.89
CA THR A 91 -1.37 -8.84 -46.12
C THR A 91 -0.58 -7.57 -45.89
N SER A 92 -1.01 -6.75 -44.94
CA SER A 92 -0.33 -5.51 -44.55
C SER A 92 0.75 -5.78 -43.49
N SER A 93 0.74 -6.96 -42.87
CA SER A 93 1.65 -7.33 -41.77
C SER A 93 1.56 -6.41 -40.54
N ALA A 94 0.48 -5.65 -40.43
CA ALA A 94 0.16 -4.84 -39.27
C ALA A 94 -0.13 -5.76 -38.07
N LEU A 95 0.68 -5.61 -37.03
CA LEU A 95 0.49 -6.26 -35.74
C LEU A 95 -0.23 -5.28 -34.81
N GLU A 96 -1.40 -5.66 -34.34
CA GLU A 96 -2.30 -4.79 -33.57
C GLU A 96 -2.79 -5.50 -32.30
N THR A 97 -3.15 -4.71 -31.29
CA THR A 97 -3.81 -5.23 -30.08
C THR A 97 -5.22 -5.72 -30.40
N LYS A 98 -5.58 -6.88 -29.86
CA LYS A 98 -6.92 -7.48 -30.02
C LYS A 98 -7.80 -7.26 -28.80
N THR A 99 -7.19 -7.17 -27.64
CA THR A 99 -7.81 -6.84 -26.36
C THR A 99 -7.00 -5.75 -25.67
N ASP A 100 -7.59 -5.15 -24.65
CA ASP A 100 -6.83 -4.35 -23.71
C ASP A 100 -5.85 -5.27 -22.96
N ILE A 101 -4.62 -4.81 -22.80
CA ILE A 101 -3.52 -5.55 -22.17
C ILE A 101 -3.24 -4.83 -20.86
N ASP A 102 -3.57 -5.48 -19.75
CA ASP A 102 -3.34 -5.02 -18.38
C ASP A 102 -2.06 -5.67 -17.84
N PHE A 103 -1.10 -4.87 -17.41
CA PHE A 103 0.20 -5.34 -16.95
C PHE A 103 0.03 -6.15 -15.66
N GLU A 104 -0.75 -5.65 -14.72
CA GLU A 104 -0.96 -6.23 -13.39
C GLU A 104 -1.61 -7.61 -13.46
N GLU A 105 -2.62 -7.79 -14.30
CA GLU A 105 -3.27 -9.08 -14.53
C GLU A 105 -2.29 -10.10 -15.12
N LEU A 106 -1.53 -9.70 -16.14
CA LEU A 106 -0.66 -10.62 -16.89
C LEU A 106 0.66 -10.92 -16.17
N CYS A 107 1.18 -9.98 -15.39
CA CYS A 107 2.48 -10.12 -14.74
C CYS A 107 2.52 -11.29 -13.75
N SER A 108 1.39 -11.63 -13.13
CA SER A 108 1.24 -12.79 -12.24
C SER A 108 1.69 -14.12 -12.87
N VAL A 109 1.59 -14.24 -14.19
CA VAL A 109 1.94 -15.43 -14.97
C VAL A 109 3.17 -15.21 -15.86
N HIS A 110 3.30 -14.01 -16.44
CA HIS A 110 4.26 -13.74 -17.51
C HIS A 110 5.53 -13.01 -17.06
N CYS A 111 5.52 -12.37 -15.89
CA CYS A 111 6.76 -11.85 -15.32
C CYS A 111 7.60 -13.00 -14.77
N LEU A 112 8.91 -12.99 -15.07
CA LEU A 112 9.84 -13.93 -14.44
C LEU A 112 9.95 -13.60 -12.95
N ALA A 113 10.14 -14.62 -12.12
CA ALA A 113 10.28 -14.43 -10.68
C ALA A 113 11.43 -13.47 -10.36
N GLY A 114 11.10 -12.29 -9.82
CA GLY A 114 12.06 -11.22 -9.51
C GLY A 114 12.35 -10.26 -10.67
N SER A 115 11.71 -10.41 -11.84
CA SER A 115 11.73 -9.41 -12.91
C SER A 115 10.49 -8.51 -12.83
N LEU A 116 10.70 -7.23 -13.09
CA LEU A 116 9.64 -6.21 -13.20
C LEU A 116 9.34 -5.91 -14.67
N GLU A 117 9.53 -6.92 -15.54
CA GLU A 117 9.38 -6.78 -16.98
C GLU A 117 8.37 -7.79 -17.50
N LEU A 118 7.39 -7.28 -18.26
CA LEU A 118 6.42 -8.10 -18.97
C LEU A 118 6.84 -8.24 -20.44
N TRP A 119 7.13 -9.48 -20.83
CA TRP A 119 7.50 -9.84 -22.19
C TRP A 119 6.50 -10.81 -22.79
N LEU A 120 5.82 -10.39 -23.85
CA LEU A 120 4.90 -11.23 -24.62
C LEU A 120 5.61 -11.72 -25.88
N THR A 121 5.54 -13.02 -26.16
CA THR A 121 6.23 -13.62 -27.31
C THR A 121 5.23 -14.21 -28.30
N LEU A 122 5.38 -13.83 -29.58
CA LEU A 122 4.61 -14.36 -30.69
C LEU A 122 5.55 -15.02 -31.70
N VAL A 123 5.07 -16.07 -32.37
CA VAL A 123 5.79 -16.69 -33.49
C VAL A 123 4.98 -16.50 -34.76
N VAL A 124 5.57 -15.86 -35.77
CA VAL A 124 4.93 -15.58 -37.06
C VAL A 124 5.56 -16.44 -38.13
N ASN A 125 4.73 -17.15 -38.89
CA ASN A 125 5.14 -17.89 -40.07
C ASN A 125 4.91 -17.02 -41.32
N VAL A 126 5.92 -16.91 -42.18
CA VAL A 126 5.88 -16.14 -43.43
C VAL A 126 5.82 -17.09 -44.62
N TRP A 127 4.81 -16.91 -45.47
CA TRP A 127 4.53 -17.80 -46.58
C TRP A 127 4.65 -17.08 -47.92
N LEU A 128 5.20 -17.77 -48.91
CA LEU A 128 5.20 -17.38 -50.32
C LEU A 128 4.66 -18.55 -51.13
N GLU A 129 3.60 -18.34 -51.92
CA GLU A 129 2.98 -19.40 -52.75
C GLU A 129 2.72 -20.72 -52.00
N ARG A 130 2.27 -20.63 -50.74
CA ARG A 130 2.01 -21.77 -49.82
C ARG A 130 3.26 -22.51 -49.32
N LYS A 131 4.46 -22.01 -49.61
CA LYS A 131 5.71 -22.48 -49.02
C LYS A 131 6.09 -21.60 -47.86
N LEU A 132 6.38 -22.20 -46.70
CA LEU A 132 6.98 -21.47 -45.58
C LEU A 132 8.36 -20.98 -46.03
N VAL A 133 8.66 -19.70 -45.90
CA VAL A 133 9.94 -19.11 -46.32
C VAL A 133 10.71 -18.52 -45.15
N ALA A 134 10.00 -18.08 -44.12
CA ALA A 134 10.60 -17.57 -42.90
C ALA A 134 9.73 -17.77 -41.66
N VAL A 135 10.37 -17.65 -40.50
CA VAL A 135 9.75 -17.62 -39.17
C VAL A 135 10.28 -16.39 -38.46
N ILE A 136 9.41 -15.58 -37.87
CA ILE A 136 9.76 -14.38 -37.10
C ILE A 136 9.36 -14.65 -35.65
N SER A 137 10.31 -14.52 -34.73
CA SER A 137 10.04 -14.49 -33.29
C SER A 137 9.89 -13.04 -32.87
N VAL A 138 8.69 -12.66 -32.44
CA VAL A 138 8.34 -11.29 -32.06
C VAL A 138 8.26 -11.23 -30.54
N HIS A 139 9.03 -10.34 -29.92
CA HIS A 139 9.02 -10.10 -28.48
C HIS A 139 8.52 -8.69 -28.22
N ILE A 140 7.46 -8.58 -27.44
CA ILE A 140 6.80 -7.32 -27.15
C ILE A 140 7.04 -7.03 -25.67
N LYS A 141 7.81 -5.99 -25.38
CA LYS A 141 7.95 -5.44 -24.04
C LYS A 141 6.72 -4.59 -23.75
N VAL A 142 5.98 -4.94 -22.71
CA VAL A 142 4.91 -4.09 -22.20
C VAL A 142 5.52 -3.20 -21.11
N GLU A 143 5.28 -1.90 -21.22
CA GLU A 143 5.64 -0.90 -20.22
C GLU A 143 4.43 -0.64 -19.34
N ASP A 144 4.64 -0.83 -18.03
CA ASP A 144 3.71 -0.46 -16.98
C ASP A 144 3.47 1.06 -16.99
N THR A 145 2.24 1.45 -16.69
CA THR A 145 1.76 2.83 -16.58
C THR A 145 1.10 3.08 -15.22
N ASP A 146 1.25 4.30 -14.71
CA ASP A 146 0.61 4.73 -13.44
C ASP A 146 -0.90 4.93 -13.64
N ASP A 147 -1.65 3.83 -13.60
CA ASP A 147 -3.10 3.80 -13.77
C ASP A 147 -3.85 3.20 -12.58
N ASN A 148 -3.13 2.54 -11.67
CA ASN A 148 -3.64 2.22 -10.34
C ASN A 148 -3.44 3.39 -9.38
N MET A 149 -4.16 3.33 -8.26
CA MET A 149 -4.06 4.34 -7.21
C MET A 149 -3.70 3.67 -5.90
N VAL A 150 -2.85 4.35 -5.12
CA VAL A 150 -2.62 4.01 -3.72
C VAL A 150 -3.95 3.94 -2.98
N MET A 151 -4.22 2.82 -2.32
CA MET A 151 -5.43 2.57 -1.55
C MET A 151 -5.12 1.79 -0.28
N PHE A 152 -5.87 2.05 0.80
CA PHE A 152 -5.88 1.12 1.93
C PHE A 152 -6.81 -0.07 1.62
N PRO A 153 -6.52 -1.27 2.16
CA PRO A 153 -7.37 -2.45 1.97
C PRO A 153 -8.86 -2.19 2.24
N ALA A 154 -9.75 -2.91 1.55
CA ALA A 154 -11.19 -2.72 1.69
C ALA A 154 -11.78 -3.42 2.93
N ASP A 155 -11.07 -4.42 3.46
CA ASP A 155 -11.46 -5.27 4.59
C ASP A 155 -11.16 -4.63 5.96
N ILE A 156 -10.39 -3.54 6.01
CA ILE A 156 -10.16 -2.79 7.24
C ILE A 156 -11.33 -1.84 7.54
N SER A 157 -11.60 -1.61 8.84
CA SER A 157 -12.65 -0.67 9.25
C SER A 157 -12.28 0.78 8.94
N ARG A 158 -13.29 1.60 8.64
CA ARG A 158 -13.15 3.05 8.40
C ARG A 158 -14.18 3.79 9.27
N PRO A 159 -13.78 4.41 10.38
CA PRO A 159 -12.41 4.58 10.88
C PRO A 159 -11.75 3.28 11.34
N PHE A 160 -10.42 3.24 11.27
CA PHE A 160 -9.61 2.18 11.87
C PHE A 160 -9.52 2.41 13.38
N GLU A 161 -10.12 1.51 14.16
CA GLU A 161 -10.25 1.65 15.61
C GLU A 161 -9.15 0.86 16.34
N LEU A 162 -8.36 1.58 17.14
CA LEU A 162 -7.39 1.01 18.07
C LEU A 162 -7.93 1.13 19.49
N ARG A 163 -7.81 0.05 20.27
CA ARG A 163 -8.22 0.01 21.68
C ARG A 163 -7.01 -0.29 22.55
N LEU A 164 -6.45 0.74 23.17
CA LEU A 164 -5.13 0.68 23.82
C LEU A 164 -5.28 0.86 25.33
N LYS A 165 -4.71 -0.05 26.13
CA LYS A 165 -4.74 0.02 27.60
C LYS A 165 -3.67 0.97 28.12
N GLU A 166 -4.05 1.96 28.93
CA GLU A 166 -3.14 3.03 29.35
C GLU A 166 -1.83 2.53 29.97
N VAL A 167 -1.92 1.57 30.90
CA VAL A 167 -0.76 1.02 31.63
C VAL A 167 0.23 0.23 30.75
N ILE A 168 -0.18 -0.22 29.56
CA ILE A 168 0.67 -1.05 28.67
C ILE A 168 1.34 -0.20 27.58
N TYR A 169 0.67 0.87 27.18
CA TYR A 169 1.05 1.69 26.04
C TYR A 169 1.71 2.98 26.54
N THR A 170 2.97 2.81 26.92
CA THR A 170 3.86 3.88 27.38
C THR A 170 4.66 4.49 26.23
N LYS A 171 5.31 5.62 26.48
CA LYS A 171 6.23 6.32 25.59
C LYS A 171 7.21 5.37 24.90
N GLY A 172 7.33 5.51 23.58
CA GLY A 172 8.17 4.70 22.73
C GLY A 172 7.55 3.40 22.23
N LYS A 173 6.40 2.97 22.76
CA LYS A 173 5.65 1.84 22.18
C LYS A 173 5.25 2.13 20.74
N THR A 174 5.29 1.09 19.92
CA THR A 174 4.89 1.13 18.52
C THR A 174 3.70 0.21 18.24
N ILE A 175 2.86 0.63 17.29
CA ILE A 175 1.68 -0.12 16.84
C ILE A 175 1.70 -0.13 15.32
N GLU A 176 1.63 -1.30 14.71
CA GLU A 176 1.53 -1.44 13.26
C GLU A 176 0.20 -0.87 12.78
N LEU A 177 0.25 0.04 11.81
CA LEU A 177 -0.92 0.57 11.12
C LEU A 177 -1.11 -0.18 9.78
N PRO A 178 -2.34 -0.20 9.23
CA PRO A 178 -2.59 -0.81 7.93
C PRO A 178 -1.68 -0.24 6.85
N LYS A 179 -1.01 -1.12 6.10
CA LYS A 179 -0.21 -0.76 4.93
C LYS A 179 -1.15 -0.47 3.74
N ALA A 180 -0.95 0.65 3.08
CA ALA A 180 -1.58 0.94 1.79
C ALA A 180 -0.93 0.11 0.67
N ILE A 181 -1.67 -0.10 -0.40
CA ILE A 181 -1.31 -0.92 -1.55
C ILE A 181 -1.48 -0.06 -2.79
N ASP A 182 -0.53 -0.16 -3.70
CA ASP A 182 -0.63 0.28 -5.07
C ASP A 182 -0.37 -0.96 -5.94
N MET A 183 -1.18 -1.16 -6.97
CA MET A 183 -1.17 -2.41 -7.72
C MET A 183 -0.15 -2.40 -8.85
N ASP A 184 0.29 -1.21 -9.30
CA ASP A 184 1.32 -1.08 -10.32
C ASP A 184 2.56 -1.91 -9.98
N VAL A 185 3.10 -2.65 -10.94
CA VAL A 185 4.25 -3.53 -10.66
C VAL A 185 5.56 -2.75 -10.55
N SER A 186 5.70 -1.66 -11.31
CA SER A 186 6.88 -0.82 -11.40
C SER A 186 7.15 -0.15 -10.06
N PRO A 187 8.38 -0.28 -9.52
CA PRO A 187 8.75 0.36 -8.24
C PRO A 187 8.60 1.87 -8.25
N LYS A 188 8.58 2.50 -9.44
CA LYS A 188 8.35 3.94 -9.58
C LYS A 188 6.89 4.29 -9.33
N PHE A 189 5.96 3.47 -9.82
CA PHE A 189 4.52 3.75 -9.74
C PHE A 189 3.87 3.15 -8.49
N SER A 190 4.45 2.08 -7.90
CA SER A 190 4.00 1.53 -6.60
C SER A 190 4.77 1.99 -5.36
N LEU A 191 5.62 3.02 -5.46
CA LEU A 191 6.28 3.58 -4.28
C LEU A 191 5.26 4.27 -3.38
N ILE A 192 5.24 3.94 -2.07
CA ILE A 192 4.30 4.53 -1.12
C ILE A 192 5.02 5.24 0.02
N SER A 193 4.63 6.48 0.29
CA SER A 193 5.00 7.28 1.45
C SER A 193 3.79 7.54 2.34
N TYR A 194 4.06 7.80 3.63
CA TYR A 194 3.02 8.00 4.63
C TYR A 194 3.26 9.24 5.48
N ARG A 195 2.17 9.81 6.01
CA ARG A 195 2.17 10.85 7.03
C ARG A 195 0.93 10.76 7.91
N LEU A 196 1.00 11.38 9.07
CA LEU A 196 -0.17 11.61 9.91
C LEU A 196 -0.68 13.02 9.69
N ASP A 197 -1.96 13.13 9.35
CA ASP A 197 -2.67 14.40 9.25
C ASP A 197 -3.56 14.60 10.47
N PHE A 198 -3.48 15.79 11.04
CA PHE A 198 -4.23 16.18 12.24
C PHE A 198 -5.08 17.40 11.91
N SER A 199 -6.36 17.36 12.28
CA SER A 199 -7.21 18.55 12.23
C SER A 199 -6.69 19.60 13.23
N PRO A 200 -6.88 20.92 13.00
CA PRO A 200 -6.48 21.96 13.95
C PRO A 200 -7.03 21.77 15.38
N ARG A 201 -8.13 21.04 15.53
CA ARG A 201 -8.76 20.74 16.84
C ARG A 201 -8.14 19.53 17.56
N GLN A 202 -7.23 18.79 16.93
CA GLN A 202 -6.69 17.51 17.41
C GLN A 202 -5.24 17.66 17.93
N TRP A 203 -4.96 18.75 18.67
CA TRP A 203 -3.61 19.01 19.19
C TRP A 203 -3.12 17.94 20.17
N ASN A 204 -4.04 17.33 20.94
CA ASN A 204 -3.74 16.18 21.81
C ASN A 204 -3.17 15.01 20.99
N SER A 205 -3.79 14.67 19.85
CA SER A 205 -3.33 13.62 18.95
C SER A 205 -1.94 13.91 18.38
N LEU A 206 -1.70 15.16 17.94
CA LEU A 206 -0.42 15.58 17.37
C LEU A 206 0.73 15.48 18.38
N LYS A 207 0.46 15.89 19.63
CA LYS A 207 1.40 15.78 20.74
C LYS A 207 1.66 14.31 21.11
N MET A 208 0.63 13.47 21.04
CA MET A 208 0.69 12.09 21.53
C MET A 208 1.33 11.10 20.55
N PHE A 209 1.11 11.27 19.24
CA PHE A 209 1.51 10.29 18.24
C PHE A 209 2.54 10.79 17.25
N GLY A 210 3.47 9.90 16.89
CA GLY A 210 4.40 10.04 15.77
C GLY A 210 4.26 8.86 14.80
N LEU A 211 5.03 8.90 13.71
CA LEU A 211 5.04 7.89 12.67
C LEU A 211 6.48 7.47 12.39
N THR A 212 6.70 6.16 12.26
CA THR A 212 7.96 5.60 11.74
C THR A 212 7.63 4.58 10.66
N ILE A 213 8.46 4.52 9.62
CA ILE A 213 8.25 3.63 8.47
C ILE A 213 9.44 2.67 8.41
N THR A 214 9.15 1.39 8.27
CA THR A 214 10.17 0.35 8.09
C THR A 214 10.69 0.32 6.65
N ASN A 215 11.81 -0.35 6.42
CA ASN A 215 12.40 -0.49 5.08
C ASN A 215 11.48 -1.21 4.07
N ASP A 216 10.52 -2.00 4.53
CA ASP A 216 9.50 -2.67 3.71
C ASP A 216 8.18 -1.89 3.61
N SER A 217 8.24 -0.57 3.87
CA SER A 217 7.15 0.39 3.73
C SER A 217 5.93 0.10 4.60
N ARG A 218 6.13 -0.45 5.81
CA ARG A 218 5.05 -0.60 6.80
C ARG A 218 5.00 0.61 7.74
N PRO A 219 3.83 1.24 7.93
CA PRO A 219 3.68 2.35 8.85
C PRO A 219 3.48 1.88 10.30
N PHE A 220 4.22 2.45 11.23
CA PHE A 220 4.07 2.23 12.66
C PHE A 220 3.75 3.54 13.38
N LEU A 221 2.65 3.55 14.12
CA LEU A 221 2.31 4.60 15.08
C LEU A 221 3.24 4.50 16.28
N VAL A 222 3.86 5.61 16.68
CA VAL A 222 4.78 5.67 17.83
C VAL A 222 4.18 6.57 18.90
N LEU A 223 4.12 6.10 20.14
CA LEU A 223 3.68 6.91 21.28
C LEU A 223 4.81 7.84 21.74
N LYS A 224 4.53 9.15 21.82
CA LYS A 224 5.47 10.18 22.27
C LYS A 224 5.42 10.40 23.78
N GLU A 225 4.29 10.12 24.40
CA GLU A 225 4.07 10.15 25.85
C GLU A 225 3.32 8.89 26.29
N ASP A 226 3.08 8.75 27.60
CA ASP A 226 2.27 7.66 28.17
C ASP A 226 0.78 7.94 27.96
N LEU A 227 -0.02 6.90 27.67
CA LEU A 227 -1.47 7.05 27.66
C LEU A 227 -1.97 7.21 29.10
N ASP A 228 -2.96 8.08 29.26
CA ASP A 228 -3.64 8.37 30.51
C ASP A 228 -5.11 8.63 30.16
N TYR A 229 -5.98 7.71 30.58
CA TYR A 229 -7.41 7.77 30.31
C TYR A 229 -8.06 8.96 31.00
N GLU A 230 -7.61 9.32 32.21
CA GLU A 230 -8.12 10.44 32.98
C GLU A 230 -7.78 11.78 32.33
N ASP A 231 -6.66 11.88 31.59
CA ASP A 231 -6.32 13.07 30.79
C ASP A 231 -7.07 13.09 29.45
N THR A 232 -6.99 12.02 28.65
CA THR A 232 -7.67 11.94 27.35
C THR A 232 -8.04 10.50 27.01
N ASN A 233 -9.34 10.23 26.92
CA ASN A 233 -9.87 8.89 26.65
C ASN A 233 -9.99 8.52 25.16
N GLU A 234 -9.88 9.50 24.25
CA GLU A 234 -10.00 9.27 22.81
C GLU A 234 -9.13 10.24 22.01
N TYR A 235 -8.44 9.72 21.00
CA TYR A 235 -7.70 10.50 20.01
C TYR A 235 -8.16 10.18 18.60
N ALA A 236 -8.18 11.19 17.74
CA ALA A 236 -8.52 11.05 16.34
C ALA A 236 -7.48 11.77 15.45
N PHE A 237 -7.16 11.15 14.31
CA PHE A 237 -6.27 11.67 13.27
C PHE A 237 -6.44 10.81 12.00
N SER A 238 -5.74 11.15 10.91
CA SER A 238 -5.75 10.36 9.68
C SER A 238 -4.35 9.89 9.30
N LEU A 239 -4.23 8.64 8.86
CA LEU A 239 -3.05 8.18 8.13
C LEU A 239 -3.28 8.45 6.65
N VAL A 240 -2.34 9.18 6.03
CA VAL A 240 -2.39 9.48 4.59
C VAL A 240 -1.24 8.78 3.90
N ALA A 241 -1.54 8.04 2.84
CA ALA A 241 -0.60 7.36 1.98
C ALA A 241 -0.64 7.94 0.57
N TRP A 242 0.51 8.06 -0.10
CA TRP A 242 0.59 8.57 -1.48
C TRP A 242 1.86 8.08 -2.16
N ASN A 243 1.90 8.12 -3.50
CA ASN A 243 3.15 7.93 -4.24
C ASN A 243 3.91 9.27 -4.37
N PRO A 244 5.14 9.39 -3.81
CA PRO A 244 5.90 10.64 -3.86
C PRO A 244 6.38 11.04 -5.25
N GLU A 245 6.54 10.10 -6.19
CA GLU A 245 6.98 10.40 -7.57
C GLU A 245 5.94 11.24 -8.34
N LEU A 246 4.66 11.10 -7.98
CA LEU A 246 3.54 11.82 -8.59
C LEU A 246 3.47 13.30 -8.20
N GLN A 247 4.16 13.73 -7.14
CA GLN A 247 4.20 15.15 -6.75
C GLN A 247 5.05 16.02 -7.70
N SER A 248 5.84 15.40 -8.58
CA SER A 248 6.68 16.11 -9.57
C SER A 248 5.94 16.41 -10.88
N ALA A 249 4.80 15.77 -11.15
CA ALA A 249 4.02 15.97 -12.37
C ALA A 249 3.04 17.15 -12.22
N GLN A 250 3.57 18.36 -12.38
CA GLN A 250 2.89 19.59 -12.82
C GLN A 250 1.38 19.70 -12.55
N MET A 251 1.00 20.40 -11.46
CA MET A 251 -0.19 21.28 -11.34
C MET A 251 -1.53 20.86 -11.99
N ASP A 252 -1.88 19.58 -12.03
CA ASP A 252 -3.28 19.18 -12.21
C ASP A 252 -3.89 18.90 -10.84
N ILE A 253 -4.87 19.74 -10.47
CA ILE A 253 -5.65 19.63 -9.21
C ILE A 253 -6.31 18.25 -9.09
N SER A 254 -6.48 17.52 -10.20
CA SER A 254 -6.95 16.13 -10.22
C SER A 254 -5.93 15.10 -9.68
N LYS A 255 -4.61 15.33 -9.79
CA LYS A 255 -3.57 14.40 -9.28
C LYS A 255 -3.24 14.58 -7.80
N ALA A 256 -3.51 15.75 -7.22
CA ALA A 256 -3.48 15.93 -5.77
C ALA A 256 -4.52 15.03 -5.03
N SER A 257 -5.44 14.41 -5.76
CA SER A 257 -6.43 13.43 -5.30
C SER A 257 -5.90 12.00 -5.15
N GLN A 258 -4.65 11.70 -5.52
CA GLN A 258 -4.09 10.33 -5.48
C GLN A 258 -3.62 9.88 -4.08
N ALA A 259 -3.94 10.64 -3.03
CA ALA A 259 -3.58 10.25 -1.67
C ALA A 259 -4.71 9.45 -0.99
N ALA A 260 -4.44 8.21 -0.61
CA ALA A 260 -5.34 7.42 0.21
C ALA A 260 -5.38 7.98 1.62
N THR A 261 -6.59 8.16 2.17
CA THR A 261 -6.76 8.61 3.56
C THR A 261 -7.50 7.56 4.38
N LEU A 262 -6.93 7.19 5.53
CA LEU A 262 -7.52 6.30 6.52
C LEU A 262 -7.75 7.05 7.84
N PRO A 263 -9.00 7.36 8.20
CA PRO A 263 -9.31 7.90 9.52
C PRO A 263 -8.98 6.88 10.60
N ILE A 264 -8.30 7.31 11.67
CA ILE A 264 -7.91 6.47 12.81
C ILE A 264 -8.53 7.06 14.08
N ILE A 265 -9.11 6.18 14.90
CA ILE A 265 -9.57 6.50 16.25
C ILE A 265 -8.83 5.60 17.22
N VAL A 266 -8.19 6.21 18.22
CA VAL A 266 -7.56 5.51 19.34
C VAL A 266 -8.43 5.73 20.57
N LYS A 267 -9.05 4.66 21.06
CA LYS A 267 -9.77 4.65 22.33
C LYS A 267 -8.86 4.12 23.42
N VAL A 268 -8.66 4.93 24.45
CA VAL A 268 -7.92 4.52 25.64
C VAL A 268 -8.83 3.65 26.50
N ILE A 269 -8.33 2.50 26.92
CA ILE A 269 -9.02 1.58 27.79
C ILE A 269 -8.56 1.87 29.21
N ASN A 270 -9.49 2.41 29.99
CA ASN A 270 -9.32 2.66 31.41
C ASN A 270 -8.93 1.37 32.16
N ILE A 271 -7.90 1.47 32.98
CA ILE A 271 -7.48 0.50 33.97
C ILE A 271 -7.37 1.23 35.30
N ASN A 272 -7.87 0.62 36.36
CA ASN A 272 -7.83 1.24 37.67
C ASN A 272 -6.39 1.28 38.24
N ASP A 273 -5.67 2.35 37.96
CA ASP A 273 -4.31 2.64 38.40
C ASP A 273 -4.21 3.85 39.35
N MET A 274 -5.30 4.60 39.53
CA MET A 274 -5.38 5.64 40.57
C MET A 274 -5.82 5.05 41.91
N GLU A 275 -4.99 5.24 42.93
CA GLU A 275 -5.34 4.92 44.31
C GLU A 275 -6.32 5.97 44.88
N PRO A 276 -7.35 5.55 45.62
CA PRO A 276 -8.25 6.48 46.28
C PRO A 276 -7.47 7.30 47.31
N SER A 277 -7.69 8.63 47.30
CA SER A 277 -7.05 9.54 48.23
C SER A 277 -8.08 10.19 49.16
N PHE A 278 -7.71 10.32 50.43
CA PHE A 278 -8.51 11.05 51.41
C PHE A 278 -8.38 12.56 51.18
N THR A 279 -9.45 13.30 51.49
CA THR A 279 -9.45 14.77 51.38
C THR A 279 -8.44 15.45 52.32
N GLN A 280 -8.03 14.78 53.40
CA GLN A 280 -6.99 15.24 54.31
C GLN A 280 -5.99 14.12 54.58
N SER A 281 -4.70 14.47 54.67
CA SER A 281 -3.65 13.54 55.09
C SER A 281 -3.74 13.17 56.58
N LEU A 282 -4.41 14.00 57.38
CA LEU A 282 -4.67 13.77 58.79
C LEU A 282 -5.97 14.46 59.19
N TYR A 283 -6.92 13.68 59.71
CA TYR A 283 -8.12 14.21 60.34
C TYR A 283 -7.91 14.30 61.85
N LYS A 284 -8.02 15.51 62.41
CA LYS A 284 -8.01 15.74 63.87
C LYS A 284 -9.41 16.12 64.33
N VAL A 285 -9.92 15.38 65.31
CA VAL A 285 -11.22 15.64 65.94
C VAL A 285 -11.03 15.54 67.44
N GLU A 286 -11.56 16.51 68.18
CA GLU A 286 -11.64 16.48 69.64
C GLU A 286 -13.01 15.93 70.04
N VAL A 287 -13.00 14.93 70.93
CA VAL A 287 -14.22 14.21 71.38
C VAL A 287 -14.20 14.18 72.90
N TYR A 288 -15.31 14.52 73.53
CA TYR A 288 -15.44 14.45 74.98
C TYR A 288 -15.49 12.98 75.44
N GLU A 289 -14.89 12.70 76.61
CA GLU A 289 -14.81 11.33 77.13
C GLU A 289 -16.17 10.69 77.45
N ASP A 290 -17.19 11.51 77.70
CA ASP A 290 -18.57 11.10 78.01
C ASP A 290 -19.47 11.00 76.77
N THR A 291 -18.88 11.03 75.57
CA THR A 291 -19.62 10.92 74.29
C THR A 291 -20.40 9.59 74.21
N PRO A 292 -21.73 9.62 73.99
CA PRO A 292 -22.56 8.41 73.92
C PRO A 292 -22.17 7.45 72.79
N VAL A 293 -22.35 6.16 73.05
CA VAL A 293 -22.12 5.09 72.06
C VAL A 293 -23.05 5.27 70.85
N GLY A 294 -22.49 5.16 69.65
CA GLY A 294 -23.22 5.33 68.39
C GLY A 294 -23.15 6.75 67.80
N THR A 295 -22.50 7.69 68.49
CA THR A 295 -22.24 9.03 67.94
C THR A 295 -21.27 8.96 66.76
N VAL A 296 -21.62 9.60 65.64
CA VAL A 296 -20.73 9.75 64.47
C VAL A 296 -19.65 10.77 64.80
N ILE A 297 -18.40 10.33 64.90
CA ILE A 297 -17.25 11.17 65.27
C ILE A 297 -16.73 11.97 64.06
N LEU A 298 -16.69 11.34 62.89
CA LEU A 298 -16.16 11.93 61.66
C LEU A 298 -16.74 11.20 60.46
N GLU A 299 -17.19 11.95 59.47
CA GLU A 299 -17.47 11.47 58.13
C GLU A 299 -16.33 11.91 57.21
N VAL A 300 -15.67 10.94 56.56
CA VAL A 300 -14.57 11.20 55.64
C VAL A 300 -15.03 11.00 54.22
N SER A 301 -14.84 12.01 53.39
CA SER A 301 -14.99 11.90 51.94
C SER A 301 -13.65 11.57 51.29
N GLN A 302 -13.69 10.72 50.28
CA GLN A 302 -12.56 10.41 49.40
C GLN A 302 -12.87 10.91 48.00
N PHE A 303 -11.83 11.25 47.24
CA PHE A 303 -11.93 11.57 45.82
C PHE A 303 -11.35 10.40 45.02
N SER A 304 -12.15 9.81 44.13
CA SER A 304 -11.69 8.86 43.12
C SER A 304 -12.20 9.33 41.78
N LEU A 305 -11.28 9.58 40.84
CA LEU A 305 -11.60 10.01 39.47
C LEU A 305 -12.13 8.85 38.60
N LEU A 306 -12.12 7.62 39.13
CA LEU A 306 -12.52 6.40 38.43
C LEU A 306 -13.96 5.98 38.77
N LEU A 307 -14.78 5.83 37.72
CA LEU A 307 -16.18 5.38 37.79
C LEU A 307 -16.34 3.86 38.02
N CYS A 308 -15.34 3.15 38.55
CA CYS A 308 -15.41 1.70 38.78
C CYS A 308 -15.18 1.31 40.26
N ILE A 309 -16.30 1.03 40.93
CA ILE A 309 -16.56 0.03 41.98
C ILE A 309 -15.32 -0.47 42.75
N TRP A 310 -14.88 0.31 43.74
CA TRP A 310 -14.27 -0.28 44.93
C TRP A 310 -15.23 -0.10 46.10
N THR A 311 -15.75 -1.20 46.64
CA THR A 311 -16.12 -1.24 48.06
C THR A 311 -14.83 -1.33 48.87
N LEU A 312 -14.27 -0.18 49.26
CA LEU A 312 -13.11 -0.16 50.15
C LEU A 312 -13.52 -0.68 51.54
N HIS A 313 -12.79 -1.67 52.05
CA HIS A 313 -12.78 -2.00 53.47
C HIS A 313 -11.57 -1.31 54.10
N SER A 314 -11.77 -0.16 54.75
CA SER A 314 -10.67 0.55 55.44
C SER A 314 -10.44 -0.01 56.85
N ILE A 315 -9.18 -0.26 57.21
CA ILE A 315 -8.73 -0.56 58.57
C ILE A 315 -8.19 0.74 59.19
N ILE A 316 -8.80 1.21 60.28
CA ILE A 316 -8.38 2.44 60.97
C ILE A 316 -7.47 2.08 62.15
N PHE A 317 -6.25 2.62 62.16
CA PHE A 317 -5.39 2.61 63.35
C PHE A 317 -5.55 3.94 64.10
N CYS A 318 -6.14 3.89 65.29
CA CYS A 318 -6.24 5.05 66.17
C CYS A 318 -5.13 5.00 67.23
N ARG A 319 -4.34 6.07 67.36
CA ARG A 319 -3.34 6.21 68.43
C ARG A 319 -3.83 7.28 69.40
N SER A 320 -4.34 6.87 70.55
CA SER A 320 -4.65 7.77 71.65
C SER A 320 -3.35 8.23 72.33
N THR A 321 -3.28 9.51 72.70
CA THR A 321 -2.22 10.06 73.57
C THR A 321 -2.54 9.87 75.06
N LEU A 322 -3.75 9.41 75.38
CA LEU A 322 -4.19 9.04 76.72
C LEU A 322 -3.90 7.55 76.98
N SER A 323 -3.41 7.24 78.17
CA SER A 323 -2.82 5.96 78.59
C SER A 323 -3.77 4.76 78.67
N GLN A 324 -4.92 4.76 77.98
CA GLN A 324 -5.87 3.64 77.96
C GLN A 324 -6.34 3.31 76.53
N PRO A 325 -6.45 2.02 76.17
CA PRO A 325 -6.95 1.62 74.86
C PRO A 325 -8.48 1.65 74.84
N PHE A 326 -9.08 2.59 74.11
CA PHE A 326 -10.49 2.50 73.73
C PHE A 326 -10.59 2.15 72.24
N LEU A 327 -11.21 1.00 71.97
CA LEU A 327 -11.51 0.52 70.63
C LEU A 327 -12.84 1.18 70.19
N SER A 328 -12.76 2.31 69.51
CA SER A 328 -13.94 2.96 68.91
C SER A 328 -14.20 2.36 67.53
N ILE A 329 -15.30 1.62 67.37
CA ILE A 329 -15.73 1.06 66.09
C ILE A 329 -16.45 2.16 65.31
N LEU A 330 -15.84 2.66 64.24
CA LEU A 330 -16.52 3.47 63.23
C LEU A 330 -17.34 2.55 62.32
N ARG A 331 -18.66 2.76 62.27
CA ARG A 331 -19.55 2.14 61.29
C ARG A 331 -19.56 2.96 60.00
N PHE A 332 -19.38 2.28 58.87
CA PHE A 332 -19.55 2.84 57.54
C PHE A 332 -21.03 2.81 57.13
N VAL A 333 -21.55 3.90 56.58
CA VAL A 333 -22.87 3.95 55.94
C VAL A 333 -22.69 3.64 54.47
N GLN A 334 -23.30 2.54 54.03
CA GLN A 334 -23.45 2.17 52.63
C GLN A 334 -24.57 3.02 52.03
N SER A 335 -24.26 3.96 51.14
CA SER A 335 -25.26 4.53 50.24
C SER A 335 -25.27 3.67 48.97
N LEU A 336 -26.41 3.02 48.72
CA LEU A 336 -26.71 2.24 47.51
C LEU A 336 -26.69 3.12 46.26
#